data_AF-A0A168LSX8-F1
#
_entry.id   AF-A0A168LSX8-F1
#
_cell.length_a   1.000
_cell.length_b   1.000
_cell.length_c   1.000
_cell.angle_alpha   90.00
_cell.angle_beta   90.00
_cell.angle_gamma   90.00
#
_symmetry.space_group_name_H-M   'P 1'
#
loop_
_entity.id
_entity.type
_entity.pdbx_description
1 polymer ?
#
loop_
_entity_poly.entity_id
_entity_poly.type
_entity_poly.pdbx_seq_one_letter_code
_entity_poly.pdbx_strand_id
1 'polypeptide(L)'
;MINKYCVGHGHTRSKRVEHGSVELCANCLELLQYSHLRLEHCRFGEEKKTCGQCPIHCYKPDRRLQIKTVMKYAGPRMLWSHPFTALRHAMDGIIGPREKRV
;
A
#
# COMPACT_ATOMS: atom_id res chain seq x y z
N MET A 1 -1.20 -0.92 -6.16
CA MET A 1 0.17 -0.37 -5.99
C MET A 1 1.23 -1.38 -6.43
N ILE A 2 1.20 -2.60 -5.90
CA ILE A 2 2.13 -3.69 -6.26
C ILE A 2 2.10 -4.03 -7.76
N ASN A 3 0.92 -3.99 -8.40
CA ASN A 3 0.80 -4.17 -9.85
C ASN A 3 1.62 -3.17 -10.67
N LYS A 4 1.47 -1.86 -10.40
CA LYS A 4 2.22 -0.81 -11.10
C LYS A 4 3.74 -0.98 -10.93
N TYR A 5 4.17 -1.46 -9.76
CA TYR A 5 5.58 -1.77 -9.51
C TYR A 5 6.06 -2.97 -10.34
N CYS A 6 5.28 -4.06 -10.37
CA CYS A 6 5.61 -5.26 -11.14
C CYS A 6 5.73 -4.97 -12.64
N VAL A 7 4.77 -4.21 -13.21
CA VAL A 7 4.79 -3.82 -14.63
C VAL A 7 5.95 -2.87 -14.93
N GLY A 8 6.22 -1.91 -14.05
CA GLY A 8 7.24 -0.89 -14.24
C GLY A 8 8.68 -1.39 -14.16
N HIS A 9 8.92 -2.50 -13.45
CA HIS A 9 10.25 -3.12 -13.35
C HIS A 9 10.49 -4.26 -14.36
N GLY A 10 9.57 -4.46 -15.31
CA GLY A 10 9.75 -5.44 -16.38
C GLY A 10 9.80 -6.90 -15.88
N HIS A 11 9.21 -7.21 -14.73
CA HIS A 11 9.18 -8.58 -14.24
C HIS A 11 8.35 -9.48 -15.16
N THR A 12 8.90 -10.64 -15.51
CA THR A 12 8.23 -11.65 -16.35
C THR A 12 6.90 -12.07 -15.70
N ARG A 13 5.79 -11.75 -16.37
CA ARG A 13 4.43 -12.03 -15.90
C ARG A 13 4.14 -13.52 -16.10
N SER A 14 4.09 -14.29 -15.01
CA SER A 14 4.07 -15.75 -15.11
C SER A 14 2.86 -16.42 -14.43
N LYS A 15 2.05 -15.71 -13.63
CA LYS A 15 0.91 -16.32 -12.93
C LYS A 15 -0.37 -15.49 -13.02
N ARG A 16 -1.47 -16.14 -13.43
CA ARG A 16 -2.85 -15.66 -13.36
C ARG A 16 -3.35 -15.86 -11.93
N VAL A 17 -3.91 -14.82 -11.30
CA VAL A 17 -4.50 -14.89 -9.96
C VAL A 17 -5.99 -15.23 -10.12
N GLU A 18 -6.50 -16.25 -9.42
CA GLU A 18 -7.90 -16.73 -9.57
C GLU A 18 -8.98 -15.74 -9.07
N HIS A 19 -8.60 -14.57 -8.52
CA HIS A 19 -9.54 -13.57 -8.01
C HIS A 19 -9.27 -12.14 -8.49
N GLY A 20 -8.99 -11.99 -9.79
CA GLY A 20 -8.92 -10.67 -10.42
C GLY A 20 -7.83 -10.62 -11.47
N SER A 21 -8.16 -10.00 -12.60
CA SER A 21 -7.44 -9.90 -13.87
C SER A 21 -6.10 -9.15 -13.78
N VAL A 22 -5.18 -9.57 -12.92
CA VAL A 22 -3.87 -8.94 -12.74
C VAL A 22 -2.77 -9.99 -12.79
N GLU A 23 -1.94 -9.93 -13.82
CA GLU A 23 -0.77 -10.79 -13.98
C GLU A 23 0.42 -10.20 -13.21
N LEU A 24 0.73 -10.78 -12.04
CA LEU A 24 1.90 -10.44 -11.25
C LEU A 24 2.97 -11.53 -11.39
N CYS A 25 4.24 -11.17 -11.22
CA CYS A 25 5.27 -12.18 -11.00
C CYS A 25 5.09 -12.85 -9.63
N ALA A 26 5.68 -14.04 -9.44
CA ALA A 26 5.52 -14.83 -8.21
C ALA A 26 5.86 -14.01 -6.94
N ASN A 27 6.96 -13.25 -6.96
CA ASN A 27 7.37 -12.42 -5.83
C ASN A 27 6.36 -11.30 -5.50
N CYS A 28 5.85 -10.62 -6.52
CA CYS A 28 4.86 -9.55 -6.32
C CYS A 28 3.50 -10.12 -5.86
N LEU A 29 3.12 -11.29 -6.35
CA LEU A 29 1.91 -11.99 -5.91
C LEU A 29 2.02 -12.41 -4.44
N GLU A 30 3.15 -13.00 -4.05
CA GLU A 30 3.39 -13.42 -2.67
C GLU A 30 3.38 -12.21 -1.72
N LEU A 31 4.01 -11.09 -2.12
CA LEU A 31 3.97 -9.84 -1.33
C LEU A 31 2.54 -9.29 -1.20
N LEU A 32 1.72 -9.39 -2.25
CA LEU A 32 0.32 -8.97 -2.23
C LEU A 32 -0.48 -9.84 -1.26
N GLN A 33 -0.40 -11.16 -1.40
CA GLN A 33 -1.09 -12.12 -0.52
C GLN A 33 -0.67 -11.95 0.94
N TYR A 34 0.64 -11.80 1.19
CA TYR A 34 1.17 -11.51 2.52
C TYR A 34 0.58 -10.22 3.11
N SER A 35 0.46 -9.18 2.27
CA SER A 35 -0.11 -7.89 2.71
C SER A 35 -1.60 -8.03 3.07
N HIS A 36 -2.38 -8.77 2.28
CA HIS A 36 -3.79 -9.06 2.55
C HIS A 36 -3.97 -9.85 3.85
N LEU A 37 -3.22 -10.94 4.02
CA LEU A 37 -3.26 -11.74 5.25
C LEU A 37 -2.97 -10.90 6.50
N ARG A 38 -2.02 -9.97 6.42
CA ARG A 38 -1.71 -9.07 7.55
C ARG A 38 -2.80 -8.03 7.82
N LEU A 39 -3.56 -7.64 6.80
CA LEU A 39 -4.71 -6.74 6.96
C LEU A 39 -5.89 -7.47 7.61
N GLU A 40 -6.18 -8.68 7.16
CA GLU A 40 -7.25 -9.53 7.72
C GLU A 40 -7.02 -9.83 9.21
N HIS A 41 -5.76 -10.05 9.60
CA HIS A 41 -5.39 -10.26 11.00
C HIS A 41 -4.95 -8.98 11.74
N CYS A 42 -5.27 -7.80 11.20
CA CYS A 42 -4.89 -6.55 11.85
C CYS A 42 -5.70 -6.34 13.14
N ARG A 43 -5.02 -6.29 14.29
CA ARG A 43 -5.64 -6.00 15.60
C ARG A 43 -6.40 -4.67 15.67
N PHE A 44 -6.09 -3.74 14.78
CA PHE A 44 -6.72 -2.42 14.76
C PHE A 44 -7.91 -2.36 13.77
N GLY A 45 -8.12 -3.41 12.96
CA GLY A 45 -9.22 -3.49 12.00
C GLY A 45 -9.37 -2.22 11.15
N GLU A 46 -10.58 -1.67 11.15
CA GLU A 46 -10.96 -0.45 10.42
C GLU A 46 -10.41 0.84 11.06
N GLU A 47 -10.12 0.86 12.36
CA GLU A 47 -9.52 2.02 13.05
C GLU A 47 -8.00 2.14 12.81
N LYS A 48 -7.46 1.26 11.96
CA LYS A 48 -6.06 1.22 11.56
C LYS A 48 -5.60 2.56 10.95
N LYS A 49 -4.56 3.13 11.54
CA LYS A 49 -3.74 4.18 10.91
C LYS A 49 -2.89 3.61 9.77
N THR A 50 -2.16 4.46 9.06
CA THR A 50 -1.22 4.00 8.02
C THR A 50 -0.18 3.03 8.61
N CYS A 51 0.20 1.98 7.86
CA CYS A 51 1.16 0.98 8.34
C CYS A 51 2.52 1.59 8.73
N GLY A 52 2.87 2.76 8.16
CA GLY A 52 4.08 3.51 8.51
C GLY A 52 4.04 4.16 9.89
N GLN A 53 2.85 4.54 10.37
CA GLN A 53 2.62 5.14 11.68
C GLN A 53 2.00 4.15 12.68
N CYS A 54 1.91 2.87 12.31
CA CYS A 54 1.35 1.85 13.17
C CYS A 54 2.27 1.62 14.37
N PRO A 55 1.75 1.63 15.61
CA PRO A 55 2.56 1.43 16.81
C PRO A 55 3.16 0.02 16.87
N ILE A 56 2.58 -0.96 16.16
CA ILE A 56 3.04 -2.34 16.11
C ILE A 56 3.40 -2.71 14.69
N HIS A 57 4.65 -3.09 14.47
CA HIS A 57 5.14 -3.52 13.17
C HIS A 57 4.97 -5.03 12.99
N CYS A 58 3.84 -5.43 12.39
CA CYS A 58 3.51 -6.83 12.13
C CYS A 58 4.17 -7.42 10.87
N TYR A 59 4.89 -6.60 10.09
CA TYR A 59 5.60 -7.05 8.89
C TYR A 59 6.96 -7.63 9.28
N LYS A 60 7.32 -8.77 8.68
CA LYS A 60 8.71 -9.27 8.71
C LYS A 60 9.64 -8.20 8.13
N PRO A 61 10.88 -8.06 8.66
CA PRO A 61 11.80 -6.99 8.25
C PRO A 61 12.06 -6.98 6.74
N ASP A 62 12.29 -8.13 6.11
CA ASP A 62 12.54 -8.22 4.67
C ASP A 62 11.33 -7.79 3.84
N ARG A 63 10.13 -8.25 4.22
CA ARG A 63 8.87 -7.87 3.55
C ARG A 63 8.56 -6.39 3.76
N ARG A 64 8.93 -5.82 4.90
CA ARG A 64 8.80 -4.39 5.18
C ARG A 64 9.69 -3.55 4.26
N LEU A 65 10.91 -3.99 3.98
CA LEU A 65 11.78 -3.32 3.02
C LEU A 65 11.21 -3.41 1.60
N GLN A 66 10.74 -4.60 1.19
CA GLN A 66 10.11 -4.80 -0.11
C GLN A 66 8.89 -3.88 -0.31
N ILE A 67 7.95 -3.85 0.64
CA ILE A 67 6.76 -2.99 0.51
C ILE A 67 7.12 -1.51 0.53
N LYS A 68 8.15 -1.09 1.30
CA LYS A 68 8.64 0.30 1.26
C LYS A 68 9.14 0.67 -0.14
N THR A 69 9.89 -0.21 -0.80
CA THR A 69 10.34 0.00 -2.19
C THR A 69 9.17 0.13 -3.14
N VAL A 70 8.17 -0.75 -3.02
CA VAL A 70 6.93 -0.66 -3.81
C VAL A 70 6.21 0.67 -3.55
N MET A 71 6.08 1.10 -2.30
CA MET A 71 5.42 2.37 -1.94
C MET A 71 6.20 3.58 -2.45
N LYS A 72 7.54 3.58 -2.38
CA LYS A 72 8.38 4.65 -2.92
C LYS A 72 8.20 4.82 -4.43
N TYR A 73 8.04 3.71 -5.14
CA TYR A 73 7.77 3.71 -6.58
C TYR A 73 6.31 4.09 -6.91
N ALA A 74 5.34 3.48 -6.22
CA ALA A 74 3.93 3.64 -6.54
C ALA A 74 3.33 4.95 -5.99
N GLY A 75 3.83 5.45 -4.86
CA GLY A 75 3.29 6.60 -4.13
C GLY A 75 3.20 7.87 -4.97
N PRO A 76 4.30 8.39 -5.55
CA PRO A 76 4.28 9.58 -6.39
C PRO A 76 3.34 9.44 -7.60
N ARG A 77 3.28 8.25 -8.20
CA ARG A 77 2.42 7.96 -9.36
C ARG A 77 0.93 7.89 -9.01
N MET A 78 0.59 7.52 -7.78
CA MET A 78 -0.79 7.56 -7.30
C MET A 78 -1.25 8.99 -7.02
N LEU A 79 -0.35 9.83 -6.48
CA LEU A 79 -0.62 11.25 -6.25
C LEU A 79 -0.92 11.99 -7.56
N TRP A 80 -0.16 11.68 -8.62
CA TRP A 80 -0.39 12.22 -9.97
C TRP A 80 -1.71 11.79 -10.62
N SER A 81 -2.30 10.67 -10.19
CA SER A 81 -3.58 10.20 -10.75
C SER A 81 -4.79 10.90 -10.14
N HIS A 82 -4.64 11.53 -8.96
CA HIS A 82 -5.70 12.24 -8.25
C HIS A 82 -5.20 13.61 -7.73
N PRO A 83 -4.85 14.55 -8.63
CA PRO A 83 -4.26 15.83 -8.25
C PRO A 83 -5.16 16.65 -7.30
N PHE A 84 -6.49 16.54 -7.45
CA PHE A 84 -7.44 17.27 -6.61
C PHE A 84 -7.58 16.71 -5.19
N THR A 85 -7.46 15.39 -5.00
CA THR A 85 -7.50 14.76 -3.67
C THR A 85 -6.21 15.05 -2.89
N ALA A 86 -5.07 15.07 -3.59
CA ALA A 86 -3.79 15.51 -3.06
C ALA A 86 -3.83 16.97 -2.59
N LEU A 87 -4.42 17.86 -3.41
CA LEU A 87 -4.57 19.28 -3.08
C LEU A 87 -5.50 19.49 -1.87
N ARG A 88 -6.64 18.78 -1.81
CA ARG A 88 -7.53 18.79 -0.63
C ARG A 88 -6.82 18.32 0.64
N HIS A 89 -6.06 17.22 0.57
CA HIS A 89 -5.31 16.73 1.74
C HIS A 89 -4.13 17.63 2.14
N ALA A 90 -3.49 18.31 1.18
CA ALA A 90 -2.46 19.29 1.47
C ALA A 90 -3.05 20.54 2.18
N MET A 91 -4.25 20.97 1.81
CA MET A 91 -4.98 22.02 2.52
C MET A 91 -5.41 21.57 3.92
N ASP A 92 -5.88 20.33 4.07
CA ASP A 92 -6.19 19.72 5.37
C ASP A 92 -4.93 19.49 6.23
N GLY A 93 -3.72 19.51 5.66
CA GLY A 93 -2.45 19.39 6.38
C GLY A 93 -1.94 20.70 6.98
N ILE A 94 -2.50 21.85 6.56
CA ILE A 94 -2.19 23.18 7.11
C ILE A 94 -3.10 23.52 8.31
N ILE A 95 -4.25 22.86 8.42
CA ILE A 95 -5.14 22.95 9.56
C ILE A 95 -4.97 21.66 10.37
N GLY A 96 -4.33 21.76 11.55
CA GLY A 96 -4.02 20.62 12.41
C GLY A 96 -5.19 19.63 12.65
N PRO A 97 -4.90 18.42 13.16
CA PRO A 97 -5.87 17.34 13.24
C PRO A 97 -7.15 17.82 13.92
N ARG A 98 -8.30 17.74 13.23
CA ARG A 98 -9.59 17.89 13.89
C ARG A 98 -9.76 16.71 14.84
N GLU A 99 -9.45 16.99 16.10
CA GLU A 99 -9.89 16.30 17.31
C GLU A 99 -11.22 15.57 17.04
N LYS A 100 -11.21 14.25 17.22
CA LYS A 100 -12.41 13.42 17.16
C LYS A 100 -13.41 13.97 18.18
N ARG A 101 -14.59 14.43 17.75
CA ARG A 101 -15.70 14.70 18.66
C ARG A 101 -16.48 13.40 18.85
N VAL A 102 -16.53 12.98 20.11
CA VAL A 102 -17.40 11.96 20.70
C VAL A 102 -18.85 12.14 20.25
#